data_AF-A0A8H3CW85-F1
#
_entry.id   AF-A0A8H3CW85-F1
#
_cell.length_a   1.000
_cell.length_b   1.000
_cell.length_c   1.000
_cell.angle_alpha   90.00
_cell.angle_beta   90.00
_cell.angle_gamma   90.00
#
_symmetry.space_group_name_H-M   'P 1'
#
loop_
_entity.id
_entity.type
_entity.pdbx_description
1 polymer ?
#
loop_
_entity_poly.entity_id
_entity_poly.type
_entity_poly.pdbx_seq_one_letter_code
_entity_poly.pdbx_strand_id
1 'polypeptide(L)'
;MSTNAEIQARFSRYQNDLQQLAQKIGELESEADEHELVLATLSEPYKNEPDRKCFRMIGGVLVERTVKDVVPSLEMNRNGLKGVLETLVRQYKTKEEEFGAFQREHKIRAVSR
;
A
#
# COMPACT_ATOMS: atom_id res chain seq x y z
N MET A 1 -25.24 6.91 27.91
CA MET A 1 -24.39 8.08 27.60
C MET A 1 -22.94 7.62 27.77
N SER A 2 -22.12 7.70 26.72
CA SER A 2 -20.70 7.37 26.83
C SER A 2 -19.98 8.40 27.72
N THR A 3 -19.02 7.96 28.52
CA THR A 3 -18.23 8.85 29.37
C THR A 3 -17.24 9.67 28.55
N ASN A 4 -16.82 10.83 29.05
CA ASN A 4 -15.80 11.66 28.38
C ASN A 4 -14.50 10.88 28.10
N ALA A 5 -14.12 9.98 29.00
CA ALA A 5 -12.94 9.11 28.83
C ALA A 5 -13.12 8.12 27.66
N GLU A 6 -14.31 7.53 27.51
CA GLU A 6 -14.61 6.63 26.38
C GLU A 6 -14.59 7.37 25.04
N ILE A 7 -15.10 8.62 25.00
CA ILE A 7 -15.08 9.46 23.80
C ILE A 7 -13.63 9.78 23.39
N GLN A 8 -12.78 10.17 24.35
CA GLN A 8 -11.36 10.44 24.09
C GLN A 8 -10.61 9.19 23.63
N ALA A 9 -10.83 8.04 24.29
CA ALA A 9 -10.21 6.78 23.91
C ALA A 9 -10.61 6.36 22.48
N ARG A 10 -11.89 6.50 22.12
CA ARG A 10 -12.38 6.18 20.77
C ARG A 10 -11.84 7.15 19.72
N PHE A 11 -11.74 8.44 20.04
CA PHE A 11 -11.11 9.44 19.17
C PHE A 11 -9.66 9.08 18.86
N SER A 12 -8.84 8.79 19.89
CA SER A 12 -7.44 8.40 19.70
C SER A 12 -7.30 7.11 18.90
N ARG A 13 -8.21 6.15 19.07
CA ARG A 13 -8.24 4.92 18.23
C ARG A 13 -8.47 5.25 16.75
N TYR A 14 -9.44 6.10 16.43
CA TYR A 14 -9.66 6.52 15.04
C TYR A 14 -8.43 7.19 14.43
N GLN A 15 -7.77 8.07 15.17
CA GLN A 15 -6.54 8.72 14.69
C GLN A 15 -5.41 7.71 14.43
N ASN A 16 -5.19 6.78 15.36
CA ASN A 16 -4.18 5.74 15.21
C ASN A 16 -4.48 4.81 14.04
N ASP A 17 -5.73 4.39 13.88
CA ASP A 17 -6.16 3.52 12.77
C ASP A 17 -5.93 4.21 11.41
N LEU A 18 -6.32 5.48 11.28
CA LEU A 18 -6.12 6.26 10.06
C LEU A 18 -4.63 6.47 9.75
N GLN A 19 -3.81 6.76 10.77
CA GLN A 19 -2.37 6.92 10.60
C GLN A 19 -1.70 5.61 10.15
N GLN A 20 -2.08 4.47 10.74
CA GLN A 20 -1.55 3.16 10.33
C GLN A 20 -1.94 2.80 8.90
N LEU A 21 -3.20 3.07 8.52
CA LEU A 21 -3.65 2.85 7.14
C LEU A 21 -2.90 3.75 6.16
N ALA A 22 -2.73 5.04 6.47
CA ALA A 22 -1.98 5.97 5.61
C ALA A 22 -0.51 5.55 5.44
N GLN A 23 0.14 5.14 6.53
CA GLN A 23 1.51 4.63 6.46
C GLN A 23 1.59 3.39 5.57
N LYS A 24 0.69 2.42 5.76
CA LYS A 24 0.70 1.18 4.97
C LYS A 24 0.40 1.42 3.49
N ILE A 25 -0.50 2.36 3.17
CA ILE A 25 -0.77 2.80 1.80
C ILE A 25 0.51 3.32 1.17
N GLY A 26 1.20 4.26 1.81
CA GLY A 26 2.44 4.83 1.27
C GLY A 26 3.56 3.80 1.08
N GLU A 27 3.71 2.85 2.00
CA GLU A 27 4.67 1.74 1.85
C GLU A 27 4.38 0.89 0.60
N LEU A 28 3.13 0.45 0.42
CA LEU A 28 2.77 -0.43 -0.71
C LEU A 28 2.74 0.31 -2.04
N GLU A 29 2.41 1.60 -2.03
CA GLU A 29 2.48 2.46 -3.23
C GLU A 29 3.93 2.56 -3.72
N SER A 30 4.87 2.85 -2.83
CA SER A 30 6.30 2.87 -3.17
C SER A 30 6.79 1.53 -3.72
N GLU A 31 6.39 0.40 -3.12
CA GLU A 31 6.77 -0.93 -3.60
C GLU A 31 6.18 -1.22 -5.00
N ALA A 32 4.92 -0.83 -5.24
CA ALA A 32 4.29 -0.99 -6.55
C ALA A 32 4.96 -0.14 -7.64
N ASP A 33 5.38 1.07 -7.30
CA ASP A 33 6.11 1.98 -8.21
C ASP A 33 7.51 1.45 -8.53
N GLU A 34 8.22 0.90 -7.55
CA GLU A 34 9.50 0.21 -7.78
C GLU A 34 9.34 -0.95 -8.77
N HIS A 35 8.29 -1.77 -8.60
CA HIS A 35 7.98 -2.85 -9.53
C HIS A 35 7.67 -2.33 -10.94
N GLU A 36 6.91 -1.24 -11.07
CA GLU A 36 6.58 -0.62 -12.36
C GLU A 36 7.85 -0.12 -13.07
N LEU A 37 8.76 0.53 -12.32
CA LEU A 37 10.03 1.00 -12.86
C LEU A 37 10.89 -0.15 -13.40
N VAL A 38 11.01 -1.24 -12.64
CA VAL A 38 11.75 -2.43 -13.09
C VAL A 38 11.12 -3.02 -14.35
N LEU A 39 9.80 -3.17 -14.38
CA LEU A 39 9.07 -3.66 -15.56
C LEU A 39 9.30 -2.78 -16.79
N ALA A 40 9.30 -1.46 -16.63
CA ALA A 40 9.58 -0.53 -17.72
C ALA A 40 10.97 -0.78 -18.33
N THR A 41 12.00 -0.99 -17.48
CA THR A 41 13.37 -1.28 -17.96
C THR A 41 13.52 -2.65 -18.61
N LEU A 42 12.66 -3.61 -18.27
CA LEU A 42 12.67 -4.96 -18.82
C LEU A 42 11.79 -5.11 -20.08
N SER A 43 11.00 -4.09 -20.42
CA SER A 43 10.01 -4.16 -21.51
C SER A 43 10.62 -4.43 -22.89
N GLU A 44 11.74 -3.80 -23.23
CA GLU A 44 12.45 -4.02 -24.49
C GLU A 44 13.20 -5.38 -24.49
N PRO A 45 13.99 -5.74 -23.47
CA PRO A 45 14.56 -7.08 -23.35
C PRO A 45 13.53 -8.20 -23.41
N TYR A 46 12.33 -8.00 -22.85
CA TYR A 46 11.27 -9.01 -22.88
C TYR A 46 10.76 -9.28 -24.30
N LYS A 47 10.75 -8.25 -25.16
CA LYS A 47 10.32 -8.36 -26.56
C LYS A 47 11.42 -8.93 -27.47
N ASN A 48 12.65 -8.46 -27.29
CA ASN A 48 13.73 -8.71 -28.24
C ASN A 48 14.71 -9.81 -27.81
N GLU A 49 14.86 -10.02 -26.50
CA GLU A 49 15.84 -10.94 -25.90
C GLU A 49 15.24 -11.74 -24.71
N PRO A 50 14.15 -12.49 -24.91
CA PRO A 50 13.41 -13.13 -23.81
C PRO A 50 14.25 -14.14 -23.01
N ASP A 51 15.22 -14.80 -23.66
CA ASP A 51 16.14 -15.78 -23.05
C ASP A 51 17.37 -15.14 -22.39
N ARG A 52 17.50 -13.80 -22.42
CA ARG A 52 18.60 -13.10 -21.75
C ARG A 52 18.59 -13.43 -20.27
N LYS A 53 19.76 -13.79 -19.74
CA LYS A 53 19.91 -14.12 -18.32
C LYS A 53 19.53 -12.93 -17.44
N CYS A 54 18.78 -13.22 -16.39
CA CYS A 54 18.36 -12.31 -15.34
C CYS A 54 18.75 -12.93 -13.99
N PHE A 55 19.19 -12.13 -13.03
CA PHE A 55 19.60 -12.61 -11.72
C PHE A 55 18.75 -11.95 -10.64
N ARG A 56 18.05 -12.77 -9.86
CA ARG A 56 17.25 -12.29 -8.72
C ARG A 56 18.04 -12.49 -7.44
N MET A 57 18.20 -11.43 -6.65
CA MET A 57 18.82 -11.51 -5.32
C MET A 57 17.78 -11.94 -4.28
N ILE A 58 18.06 -13.02 -3.54
CA ILE A 58 17.22 -13.54 -2.47
C ILE A 58 18.13 -13.91 -1.29
N GLY A 59 17.99 -13.22 -0.16
CA GLY A 59 18.78 -13.51 1.04
C GLY A 59 20.29 -13.50 0.83
N GLY A 60 20.79 -12.66 -0.09
CA GLY A 60 22.20 -12.58 -0.46
C GLY A 60 22.67 -13.58 -1.54
N VAL A 61 21.79 -14.45 -2.03
CA VAL A 61 22.09 -15.39 -3.13
C VAL A 61 21.49 -14.87 -4.43
N LEU A 62 22.28 -14.90 -5.51
CA LEU A 62 21.79 -14.62 -6.87
C LEU A 62 21.26 -15.89 -7.51
N VAL A 63 19.98 -15.88 -7.90
CA VAL A 63 19.32 -16.97 -8.62
C VAL A 63 19.23 -16.61 -10.09
N GLU A 64 19.83 -17.44 -10.95
CA GLU A 64 19.73 -17.30 -12.40
C GLU A 64 18.31 -17.66 -12.91
N ARG A 65 17.79 -16.78 -13.77
CA ARG A 65 16.51 -16.87 -14.48
C ARG A 65 16.68 -16.27 -15.87
N THR A 66 15.62 -16.26 -16.67
CA THR A 66 15.56 -15.47 -17.92
C THR A 66 14.61 -14.30 -17.80
N VAL A 67 14.70 -13.33 -18.71
CA VAL A 67 13.76 -12.19 -18.74
C VAL A 67 12.31 -12.68 -18.86
N LYS A 68 12.04 -13.67 -19.72
CA LYS A 68 10.69 -14.22 -19.89
C LYS A 68 10.13 -14.92 -18.65
N ASP A 69 10.98 -15.43 -17.76
CA ASP A 69 10.54 -16.05 -16.50
C ASP A 69 10.23 -14.99 -15.43
N VAL A 70 10.99 -13.90 -15.41
CA VAL A 70 10.94 -12.89 -14.35
C VAL A 70 9.81 -11.89 -14.56
N VAL A 71 9.58 -11.43 -15.80
CA VAL A 71 8.57 -10.41 -16.11
C VAL A 71 7.17 -10.79 -15.62
N PRO A 72 6.63 -12.00 -15.90
CA PRO A 72 5.30 -12.38 -15.42
C PRO A 72 5.19 -12.37 -13.89
N SER A 73 6.26 -12.76 -13.20
CA SER A 73 6.30 -12.75 -11.73
C SER A 73 6.25 -11.32 -11.17
N LEU A 74 6.96 -10.39 -11.80
CA LEU A 74 6.94 -8.97 -11.42
C LEU A 74 5.56 -8.34 -11.69
N GLU A 75 4.94 -8.64 -12.83
CA GLU A 75 3.59 -8.16 -13.16
C GLU A 75 2.54 -8.68 -12.17
N MET A 76 2.59 -9.97 -11.84
CA MET A 76 1.68 -10.59 -10.88
C MET A 76 1.82 -9.93 -9.50
N ASN A 77 3.05 -9.72 -9.02
CA ASN A 77 3.29 -9.08 -7.74
C ASN A 77 2.79 -7.63 -7.72
N ARG A 78 3.14 -6.83 -8.75
CA ARG A 78 2.65 -5.46 -8.89
C ARG A 78 1.12 -5.39 -8.90
N ASN A 79 0.46 -6.28 -9.64
CA ASN A 79 -1.00 -6.32 -9.68
C ASN A 79 -1.60 -6.69 -8.32
N GLY A 80 -0.98 -7.63 -7.60
CA GLY A 80 -1.35 -7.96 -6.23
C GLY A 80 -1.25 -6.75 -5.31
N LEU A 81 -0.12 -6.02 -5.35
CA LEU A 81 0.10 -4.81 -4.58
C LEU A 81 -0.97 -3.74 -4.88
N LYS A 82 -1.27 -3.48 -6.16
CA LYS A 82 -2.32 -2.54 -6.57
C LYS A 82 -3.70 -2.95 -6.02
N GLY A 83 -4.06 -4.23 -6.07
CA GLY A 83 -5.32 -4.72 -5.52
C GLY A 83 -5.43 -4.56 -3.98
N VAL A 84 -4.33 -4.79 -3.27
CA VAL A 84 -4.27 -4.54 -1.82
C VAL A 84 -4.35 -3.05 -1.53
N LEU A 85 -3.64 -2.21 -2.29
CA LEU A 85 -3.65 -0.75 -2.16
C LEU A 85 -5.06 -0.19 -2.31
N GLU A 86 -5.80 -0.61 -3.33
CA GLU A 86 -7.21 -0.23 -3.50
C GLU A 86 -8.08 -0.59 -2.30
N THR A 87 -7.82 -1.76 -1.71
CA THR A 87 -8.54 -2.22 -0.51
C THR A 87 -8.21 -1.36 0.70
N LEU A 88 -6.95 -1.01 0.91
CA LEU A 88 -6.53 -0.13 2.01
C LEU A 88 -7.08 1.29 1.83
N VAL A 89 -7.08 1.83 0.61
CA VAL A 89 -7.66 3.16 0.31
C VAL A 89 -9.15 3.16 0.59
N ARG A 90 -9.88 2.09 0.24
CA ARG A 90 -11.30 1.94 0.60
C ARG A 90 -11.49 1.92 2.12
N GLN A 91 -10.70 1.12 2.84
CA GLN A 91 -10.75 1.05 4.30
C GLN A 91 -10.47 2.40 4.96
N TYR A 92 -9.46 3.13 4.48
CA TYR A 92 -9.13 4.47 4.95
C TYR A 92 -10.32 5.42 4.80
N LYS A 93 -10.93 5.48 3.61
CA LYS A 93 -12.08 6.35 3.35
C LYS A 93 -13.28 6.02 4.22
N THR A 94 -13.62 4.73 4.35
CA THR A 94 -14.71 4.30 5.26
C THR A 94 -14.43 4.73 6.70
N LYS A 95 -13.19 4.54 7.18
CA LYS A 95 -12.81 4.91 8.54
C LYS A 95 -12.80 6.43 8.76
N GLU A 96 -12.41 7.19 7.74
CA GLU A 96 -12.42 8.65 7.75
C GLU A 96 -13.86 9.19 7.83
N GLU A 97 -14.78 8.61 7.06
CA GLU A 97 -16.21 8.92 7.11
C GLU A 97 -16.82 8.61 8.49
N GLU A 98 -16.52 7.43 9.05
CA GLU A 98 -16.92 7.05 10.40
C GLU A 98 -16.38 8.01 11.45
N PHE A 99 -15.11 8.40 11.34
CA PHE A 99 -14.49 9.34 12.26
C PHE A 99 -15.14 10.72 12.19
N GLY A 100 -15.41 11.21 10.98
CA GLY A 100 -16.14 12.46 10.77
C GLY A 100 -17.56 12.42 11.33
N ALA A 101 -18.26 11.29 11.20
CA ALA A 101 -19.58 11.10 11.80
C ALA A 101 -19.50 11.12 13.34
N PHE A 102 -18.52 10.42 13.92
CA PHE A 102 -18.26 10.41 15.35
C PHE A 102 -17.94 11.82 15.90
N GLN A 103 -17.12 12.60 15.19
CA GLN A 103 -16.83 13.98 15.57
C GLN A 103 -18.09 14.86 15.59
N ARG A 104 -18.97 14.72 14.58
CA ARG A 104 -20.25 15.46 14.51
C ARG A 104 -21.20 15.07 15.64
N GLU A 105 -21.37 13.77 15.90
CA GLU A 105 -22.23 13.23 16.95
C GLU A 105 -21.85 13.78 18.32
N HIS A 106 -20.55 13.84 18.62
CA HIS A 106 -20.02 14.30 19.90
C HIS A 106 -19.64 15.78 19.94
N LYS A 107 -19.95 16.56 18.88
CA LYS A 107 -19.62 17.99 18.76
C LYS A 107 -18.13 18.29 19.01
N ILE A 108 -17.25 17.37 18.62
CA ILE A 108 -15.80 17.53 18.77
C ILE A 108 -15.35 18.56 17.74
N ARG A 109 -14.74 19.65 18.21
CA ARG A 109 -14.18 20.68 17.32
C ARG A 109 -12.75 20.29 16.95
N ALA A 110 -12.44 20.28 15.66
CA ALA A 110 -11.05 20.25 15.22
C ALA A 110 -10.38 21.54 15.71
N VAL A 111 -9.40 21.40 16.60
CA VAL A 111 -8.54 22.52 16.98
C VAL A 111 -7.49 22.64 15.88
N SER A 112 -7.72 23.49 14.88
CA SER A 112 -6.64 23.91 13.98
C SER A 112 -5.58 24.60 14.83
N ARG A 113 -4.37 24.05 14.86
CA ARG A 113 -3.17 24.78 15.26
C ARG A 113 -2.58 25.48 14.06
#